data_AF-Q656A8-F1
#
_entry.id   AF-Q656A8-F1
#
_cell.length_a   1.000
_cell.length_b   1.000
_cell.length_c   1.000
_cell.angle_alpha   90.00
_cell.angle_beta   90.00
_cell.angle_gamma   90.00
#
_symmetry.space_group_name_H-M   'P 1'
#
loop_
_entity.id
_entity.type
_entity.pdbx_description
1 polymer ?
#
loop_
_entity_poly.entity_id
_entity_poly.type
_entity_poly.pdbx_seq_one_letter_code
_entity_poly.pdbx_strand_id
1 'polypeptide(L)'
;MCPVTKGDLRVDDLIPNHALRCIIQAWCVANHCRGVERIPTPRVPVTLAQAGEVLSLGEVEAAARAGDAARCGAAVREVGRLARESDRDRWCLASSGAASALAAAVASFAAVSDSSASSVLLNDVQASLVLVMPLDEKAIMAIGSSTASVALLANVAKHDDLQRRLQAVVIIREIVVLSSCC
;
A
#
# COMPACT_ATOMS: atom_id res chain seq x y z
N MET A 1 4.89 -13.10 33.90
CA MET A 1 5.70 -11.93 34.27
C MET A 1 5.18 -10.69 33.55
N CYS A 2 4.88 -9.62 34.26
CA CYS A 2 4.42 -8.36 33.67
C CYS A 2 5.56 -7.68 32.89
N PRO A 3 5.36 -7.27 31.63
CA PRO A 3 6.42 -6.63 30.83
C PRO A 3 6.86 -5.27 31.39
N VAL A 4 6.00 -4.59 32.16
CA VAL A 4 6.31 -3.27 32.74
C VAL A 4 7.00 -3.41 34.10
N THR A 5 6.43 -4.20 35.01
CA THR A 5 6.91 -4.28 36.40
C THR A 5 7.86 -5.44 36.66
N LYS A 6 8.01 -6.36 35.70
CA LYS A 6 8.75 -7.63 35.84
C LYS A 6 8.29 -8.51 37.01
N GLY A 7 7.17 -8.20 37.64
CA GLY A 7 6.57 -9.00 38.70
C GLY A 7 5.76 -10.17 38.17
N ASP A 8 5.39 -11.07 39.07
CA ASP A 8 4.47 -12.16 38.77
C ASP A 8 3.06 -11.62 38.52
N LEU A 9 2.43 -12.11 37.44
CA LEU A 9 1.04 -11.81 37.10
C LEU A 9 0.19 -13.01 37.50
N ARG A 10 -0.81 -12.80 38.36
CA ARG A 10 -1.80 -13.84 38.68
C ARG A 10 -2.92 -13.77 37.64
N VAL A 11 -3.57 -14.90 37.37
CA VAL A 11 -4.66 -14.96 36.38
C VAL A 11 -5.78 -13.98 36.73
N ASP A 12 -6.06 -13.79 38.03
CA ASP A 12 -7.10 -12.89 38.53
C ASP A 12 -6.77 -11.40 38.31
N ASP A 13 -5.50 -11.05 38.09
CA ASP A 13 -5.07 -9.68 37.77
C ASP A 13 -5.26 -9.35 36.28
N LEU A 14 -5.55 -10.35 35.44
CA LEU A 14 -5.67 -10.16 34.00
C LEU A 14 -7.05 -9.64 33.63
N ILE A 15 -7.10 -8.39 33.14
CA ILE A 15 -8.30 -7.86 32.50
C ILE A 15 -8.30 -8.29 31.02
N PRO A 16 -9.32 -8.99 30.53
CA PRO A 16 -9.40 -9.35 29.12
C PRO A 16 -9.38 -8.12 28.22
N ASN A 17 -8.65 -8.18 27.09
CA ASN A 17 -8.56 -7.09 26.11
C ASN A 17 -9.94 -6.58 25.64
N HIS A 18 -10.93 -7.47 25.53
CA HIS A 18 -12.28 -7.07 25.14
C HIS A 18 -12.94 -6.17 26.19
N ALA A 19 -12.71 -6.41 27.49
CA ALA A 19 -13.27 -5.61 28.57
C ALA A 19 -12.64 -4.22 28.60
N LEU A 20 -11.31 -4.13 28.47
CA LEU A 20 -10.61 -2.85 28.31
C LEU A 20 -11.15 -2.06 27.12
N ARG A 21 -11.33 -2.73 25.96
CA ARG A 21 -11.88 -2.09 24.76
C ARG A 21 -13.30 -1.57 24.99
N CYS A 22 -14.17 -2.35 25.65
CA CYS A 22 -15.53 -1.92 25.97
C CYS A 22 -15.54 -0.70 26.90
N ILE A 23 -14.69 -0.68 27.94
CA ILE A 23 -14.58 0.44 28.87
C ILE A 23 -14.11 1.71 28.14
N ILE A 24 -13.06 1.61 27.33
CA ILE A 24 -12.53 2.74 26.55
C ILE A 24 -13.60 3.27 25.59
N GLN A 25 -14.26 2.40 24.84
CA GLN A 25 -15.32 2.79 23.90
C GLN A 25 -16.51 3.46 24.60
N ALA A 26 -16.93 2.94 25.76
CA ALA A 26 -18.00 3.52 26.55
C ALA A 26 -17.61 4.92 27.07
N TRP A 27 -16.37 5.09 27.52
CA TRP A 27 -15.87 6.38 27.97
C TRP A 27 -15.81 7.41 26.84
N CYS A 28 -15.35 7.03 25.64
CA CYS A 28 -15.38 7.91 24.47
C CYS A 28 -16.80 8.39 24.15
N VAL A 29 -17.80 7.50 24.17
CA VAL A 29 -19.21 7.90 23.94
C VAL A 29 -19.69 8.88 25.01
N ALA A 30 -19.42 8.57 26.28
CA ALA A 30 -19.84 9.42 27.39
C ALA A 30 -19.22 10.83 27.35
N ASN A 31 -18.07 11.00 26.69
CA ASN A 31 -17.35 12.27 26.59
C ASN A 31 -17.44 12.93 25.20
N HIS A 32 -18.34 12.46 24.33
CA HIS A 32 -18.52 13.04 22.99
C HIS A 32 -18.83 14.55 23.05
N CYS A 33 -19.63 15.00 24.02
CA CYS A 33 -19.95 16.43 24.21
C CYS A 33 -18.73 17.28 24.59
N ARG A 34 -17.61 16.66 24.99
CA ARG A 34 -16.34 17.32 25.32
C ARG A 34 -15.35 17.27 24.16
N GLY A 35 -15.80 16.88 22.96
CA GLY A 35 -14.97 16.74 21.76
C GLY A 35 -14.15 15.45 21.69
N VAL A 36 -14.43 14.47 22.57
CA VAL A 36 -13.76 13.15 22.50
C VAL A 36 -14.47 12.28 21.47
N GLU A 37 -13.79 11.96 20.38
CA GLU A 37 -14.30 11.04 19.37
C GLU A 37 -14.10 9.56 19.77
N ARG A 38 -14.92 8.67 19.21
CA ARG A 38 -14.71 7.23 19.34
C ARG A 38 -13.41 6.83 18.66
N ILE A 39 -12.60 6.04 19.36
CA ILE A 39 -11.46 5.36 18.74
C ILE A 39 -12.04 4.37 17.70
N PRO A 40 -11.67 4.46 16.42
CA PRO A 40 -12.15 3.52 15.41
C PRO A 40 -11.77 2.10 15.82
N THR A 41 -12.69 1.14 15.59
CA THR A 41 -12.30 -0.27 15.72
C THR A 41 -11.39 -0.60 14.53
N PRO A 42 -10.17 -1.12 14.74
CA PRO A 42 -9.31 -1.54 13.65
C PRO A 42 -10.08 -2.50 12.73
N ARG A 43 -10.02 -2.26 11.41
CA ARG A 43 -10.62 -3.18 10.45
C ARG A 43 -9.95 -4.55 10.57
N VAL A 44 -10.68 -5.60 10.19
CA VAL A 44 -10.09 -6.94 10.12
C VAL A 44 -8.90 -6.87 9.18
N PRO A 45 -7.68 -7.22 9.64
CA PRO A 45 -6.49 -7.16 8.80
C PRO A 45 -6.67 -8.03 7.56
N VAL A 46 -6.09 -7.58 6.45
CA VAL A 46 -6.07 -8.32 5.20
C VAL A 46 -5.31 -9.63 5.43
N THR A 47 -5.94 -10.74 5.06
CA THR A 47 -5.27 -12.05 5.03
C THR A 47 -4.45 -12.19 3.74
N LEU A 48 -3.40 -13.02 3.75
CA LEU A 48 -2.59 -13.27 2.55
C LEU A 48 -3.44 -13.77 1.38
N ALA A 49 -4.44 -14.62 1.66
CA ALA A 49 -5.40 -15.06 0.65
C ALA A 49 -6.19 -13.87 0.07
N GLN A 50 -6.65 -12.95 0.93
CA GLN A 50 -7.37 -11.76 0.49
C GLN A 50 -6.52 -10.81 -0.35
N ALA A 51 -5.24 -10.67 -0.01
CA ALA A 51 -4.28 -9.87 -0.76
C ALA A 51 -3.94 -10.50 -2.12
N GLY A 52 -3.59 -11.80 -2.15
CA GLY A 52 -3.07 -12.48 -3.33
C GLY A 52 -4.12 -12.87 -4.38
N GLU A 53 -5.28 -13.40 -3.96
CA GLU A 53 -6.25 -13.96 -4.90
C GLU A 53 -7.62 -13.29 -4.87
N VAL A 54 -8.03 -12.66 -3.78
CA VAL A 54 -9.49 -12.51 -3.60
C VAL A 54 -10.09 -11.32 -4.34
N LEU A 55 -9.48 -10.13 -4.44
CA LEU A 55 -10.14 -9.04 -5.21
C LEU A 55 -9.27 -7.94 -5.83
N SER A 56 -8.04 -7.66 -5.35
CA SER A 56 -7.35 -6.42 -5.75
C SER A 56 -6.12 -6.63 -6.63
N LEU A 57 -5.17 -7.51 -6.26
CA LEU A 57 -3.93 -7.67 -7.04
C LEU A 57 -4.17 -8.37 -8.38
N GLY A 58 -4.88 -9.49 -8.39
CA GLY A 58 -5.27 -10.16 -9.64
C GLY A 58 -6.11 -9.27 -10.55
N GLU A 59 -6.91 -8.37 -9.97
CA GLU A 59 -7.69 -7.38 -10.70
C GLU A 59 -6.81 -6.30 -11.34
N VAL A 60 -5.79 -5.80 -10.62
CA VAL A 60 -4.78 -4.88 -11.19
C VAL A 60 -4.12 -5.52 -12.40
N GLU A 61 -3.65 -6.77 -12.28
CA GLU A 61 -2.98 -7.47 -13.38
C GLU A 61 -3.93 -7.77 -14.55
N ALA A 62 -5.17 -8.20 -14.26
CA ALA A 62 -6.18 -8.46 -15.28
C ALA A 62 -6.55 -7.19 -16.05
N ALA A 63 -6.80 -6.09 -15.34
CA ALA A 63 -7.14 -4.81 -15.94
C ALA A 63 -5.96 -4.19 -16.71
N ALA A 64 -4.73 -4.32 -16.18
CA ALA A 64 -3.53 -3.89 -16.87
C ALA A 64 -3.33 -4.64 -18.20
N ARG A 65 -3.48 -5.96 -18.19
CA ARG A 65 -3.39 -6.79 -19.41
C ARG A 65 -4.49 -6.48 -20.42
N ALA A 66 -5.67 -6.08 -19.95
CA ALA A 66 -6.77 -5.65 -20.81
C ALA A 66 -6.63 -4.21 -21.33
N GLY A 67 -5.65 -3.42 -20.84
CA GLY A 67 -5.53 -2.00 -21.14
C GLY A 67 -6.66 -1.14 -20.57
N ASP A 68 -7.41 -1.65 -19.60
CA ASP A 68 -8.54 -0.94 -18.98
C ASP A 68 -8.05 -0.06 -17.84
N ALA A 69 -7.71 1.18 -18.15
CA ALA A 69 -7.18 2.14 -17.19
C ALA A 69 -8.17 2.44 -16.04
N ALA A 70 -9.48 2.45 -16.31
CA ALA A 70 -10.49 2.78 -15.31
C ALA A 70 -10.64 1.66 -14.28
N ARG A 71 -10.74 0.42 -14.75
CA ARG A 71 -10.80 -0.77 -13.90
C ARG A 71 -9.50 -0.96 -13.12
N CYS A 72 -8.36 -0.77 -13.78
CA CYS A 72 -7.05 -0.81 -13.13
C CYS A 72 -6.96 0.25 -12.02
N GLY A 73 -7.40 1.48 -12.29
CA GLY A 73 -7.37 2.58 -11.32
C GLY A 73 -8.24 2.31 -10.09
N ALA A 74 -9.41 1.68 -10.28
CA ALA A 74 -10.24 1.25 -9.15
C ALA A 74 -9.53 0.22 -8.26
N ALA A 75 -8.91 -0.79 -8.88
CA ALA A 75 -8.19 -1.83 -8.15
C ALA A 75 -6.94 -1.28 -7.43
N VAL A 76 -6.15 -0.44 -8.10
CA VAL A 76 -4.97 0.23 -7.52
C VAL A 76 -5.36 1.10 -6.32
N ARG A 77 -6.44 1.88 -6.42
CA ARG A 77 -6.92 2.69 -5.29
C ARG A 77 -7.33 1.83 -4.10
N GLU A 78 -7.90 0.65 -4.33
CA GLU A 78 -8.22 -0.28 -3.26
C GLU A 78 -6.94 -0.86 -2.61
N VAL A 79 -5.94 -1.24 -3.41
CA VAL A 79 -4.62 -1.63 -2.88
C VAL A 79 -4.01 -0.53 -2.02
N GLY A 80 -4.01 0.72 -2.52
CA GLY A 80 -3.51 1.89 -1.80
C GLY A 80 -4.30 2.17 -0.51
N ARG A 81 -5.62 1.94 -0.50
CA ARG A 81 -6.46 2.07 0.69
C ARG A 81 -6.08 1.02 1.74
N LEU A 82 -5.94 -0.25 1.34
CA LEU A 82 -5.53 -1.34 2.22
C LEU A 82 -4.12 -1.10 2.79
N ALA A 83 -3.18 -0.66 1.96
CA ALA A 83 -1.82 -0.36 2.40
C ALA A 83 -1.73 0.85 3.36
N ARG A 84 -2.75 1.70 3.46
CA ARG A 84 -2.78 2.81 4.43
C ARG A 84 -3.44 2.44 5.76
N GLU A 85 -4.12 1.30 5.83
CA GLU A 85 -4.89 0.89 7.01
C GLU A 85 -3.99 0.44 8.16
N SER A 86 -2.98 -0.39 7.89
CA SER A 86 -2.02 -0.84 8.90
C SER A 86 -0.69 -1.31 8.31
N ASP A 87 0.38 -1.29 9.11
CA ASP A 87 1.68 -1.86 8.71
C ASP A 87 1.59 -3.38 8.47
N ARG A 88 0.66 -4.07 9.16
CA ARG A 88 0.36 -5.48 8.91
C ARG A 88 -0.20 -5.68 7.50
N ASP A 89 -1.09 -4.80 7.05
CA ASP A 89 -1.69 -4.89 5.72
C ASP A 89 -0.65 -4.56 4.63
N ARG A 90 0.23 -3.58 4.87
CA ARG A 90 1.38 -3.30 3.99
C ARG A 90 2.25 -4.53 3.82
N TRP A 91 2.63 -5.16 4.92
CA TRP A 91 3.46 -6.36 4.89
C TRP A 91 2.75 -7.52 4.16
N CYS A 92 1.45 -7.69 4.39
CA CYS A 92 0.63 -8.70 3.73
C CYS A 92 0.59 -8.49 2.21
N LEU A 93 0.37 -7.26 1.76
CA LEU A 93 0.37 -6.87 0.35
C LEU A 93 1.75 -7.07 -0.30
N ALA A 94 2.82 -6.59 0.35
CA ALA A 94 4.19 -6.78 -0.14
C ALA A 94 4.54 -8.26 -0.29
N SER A 95 4.20 -9.09 0.72
CA SER A 95 4.42 -10.54 0.69
C SER A 95 3.56 -11.28 -0.35
N SER A 96 2.51 -10.64 -0.85
CA SER A 96 1.59 -11.20 -1.85
C SER A 96 1.89 -10.73 -3.29
N GLY A 97 3.04 -10.08 -3.52
CA GLY A 97 3.44 -9.61 -4.85
C GLY A 97 2.77 -8.32 -5.30
N ALA A 98 2.33 -7.47 -4.36
CA ALA A 98 1.70 -6.19 -4.71
C ALA A 98 2.62 -5.29 -5.57
N ALA A 99 3.92 -5.28 -5.28
CA ALA A 99 4.89 -4.53 -6.06
C ALA A 99 4.92 -5.01 -7.52
N SER A 100 5.01 -6.32 -7.75
CA SER A 100 4.92 -6.94 -9.09
C SER A 100 3.65 -6.52 -9.84
N ALA A 101 2.49 -6.64 -9.21
CA ALA A 101 1.20 -6.33 -9.83
C ALA A 101 1.10 -4.84 -10.21
N LEU A 102 1.50 -3.94 -9.32
CA LEU A 102 1.53 -2.50 -9.57
C LEU A 102 2.54 -2.13 -10.66
N ALA A 103 3.71 -2.77 -10.68
CA ALA A 103 4.72 -2.58 -11.71
C ALA A 103 4.22 -3.00 -13.11
N ALA A 104 3.44 -4.08 -13.19
CA ALA A 104 2.80 -4.49 -14.44
C ALA A 104 1.83 -3.41 -14.97
N ALA A 105 1.13 -2.70 -14.07
CA ALA A 105 0.31 -1.56 -14.46
C ALA A 105 1.17 -0.41 -15.02
N VAL A 106 2.29 -0.06 -14.37
CA VAL A 106 3.23 0.96 -14.93
C VAL A 106 3.66 0.55 -16.34
N ALA A 107 4.13 -0.69 -16.52
CA ALA A 107 4.61 -1.18 -17.81
C ALA A 107 3.53 -1.15 -18.90
N SER A 108 2.26 -1.39 -18.53
CA SER A 108 1.14 -1.40 -19.47
C SER A 108 0.68 0.00 -19.89
N PHE A 109 0.76 0.98 -18.98
CA PHE A 109 0.19 2.32 -19.21
C PHE A 109 1.23 3.42 -19.44
N ALA A 110 2.52 3.18 -19.23
CA ALA A 110 3.55 4.20 -19.39
C ALA A 110 3.63 4.77 -20.82
N ALA A 111 3.46 3.93 -21.84
CA ALA A 111 3.51 4.33 -23.25
C ALA A 111 2.31 5.16 -23.71
N VAL A 112 1.21 5.15 -22.94
CA VAL A 112 -0.05 5.88 -23.24
C VAL A 112 -0.36 6.92 -22.15
N SER A 113 0.68 7.37 -21.44
CA SER A 113 0.58 8.28 -20.30
C SER A 113 0.02 9.67 -20.64
N ASP A 114 0.00 10.05 -21.92
CA ASP A 114 -0.58 11.31 -22.38
C ASP A 114 -2.11 11.37 -22.24
N SER A 115 -2.78 10.21 -22.11
CA SER A 115 -4.22 10.20 -21.85
C SER A 115 -4.53 10.60 -20.40
N SER A 116 -5.60 11.37 -20.20
CA SER A 116 -6.01 11.81 -18.86
C SER A 116 -6.33 10.64 -17.91
N ALA A 117 -6.87 9.55 -18.44
CA ALA A 117 -7.16 8.35 -17.65
C ALA A 117 -5.87 7.63 -17.22
N SER A 118 -4.91 7.45 -18.12
CA SER A 118 -3.64 6.80 -17.81
C SER A 118 -2.77 7.63 -16.87
N SER A 119 -2.76 8.96 -16.98
CA SER A 119 -2.00 9.81 -16.06
C SER A 119 -2.53 9.71 -14.62
N VAL A 120 -3.85 9.78 -14.42
CA VAL A 120 -4.47 9.61 -13.09
C VAL A 120 -4.14 8.22 -12.52
N LEU A 121 -4.26 7.17 -13.33
CA LEU A 121 -3.90 5.82 -12.93
C LEU A 121 -2.43 5.72 -12.50
N LEU A 122 -1.51 6.26 -13.30
CA LEU A 122 -0.08 6.19 -13.02
C LEU A 122 0.27 6.93 -11.72
N ASN A 123 -0.45 8.00 -11.37
CA ASN A 123 -0.31 8.69 -10.10
C ASN A 123 -0.70 7.79 -8.93
N ASP A 124 -1.85 7.11 -9.03
CA ASP A 124 -2.33 6.18 -8.01
C ASP A 124 -1.39 4.97 -7.87
N VAL A 125 -0.85 4.46 -8.98
CA VAL A 125 0.11 3.35 -9.00
C VAL A 125 1.41 3.76 -8.31
N GLN A 126 1.93 4.93 -8.64
CA GLN A 126 3.17 5.44 -8.06
C GLN A 126 3.05 5.66 -6.55
N ALA A 127 1.92 6.22 -6.09
CA ALA A 127 1.64 6.37 -4.68
C ALA A 127 1.51 5.02 -3.97
N SER A 128 0.91 4.02 -4.64
CA SER A 128 0.72 2.68 -4.09
C SER A 128 2.03 1.87 -4.03
N LEU A 129 2.91 2.01 -5.03
CA LEU A 129 4.23 1.35 -5.06
C LEU A 129 5.06 1.75 -3.83
N VAL A 130 5.05 3.03 -3.46
CA VAL A 130 5.79 3.52 -2.29
C VAL A 130 5.24 2.95 -0.97
N LEU A 131 3.95 2.61 -0.91
CA LEU A 131 3.33 2.03 0.29
C LEU A 131 3.64 0.54 0.48
N VAL A 132 4.03 -0.17 -0.58
CA VAL A 132 4.28 -1.62 -0.56
C VAL A 132 5.76 -1.97 -0.72
N MET A 133 6.65 -1.02 -0.44
CA MET A 133 8.09 -1.23 -0.45
C MET A 133 8.53 -2.33 0.55
N PRO A 134 9.64 -3.04 0.27
CA PRO A 134 10.54 -2.90 -0.88
C PRO A 134 9.96 -3.46 -2.19
N LEU A 135 10.51 -3.04 -3.34
CA LEU A 135 10.17 -3.64 -4.62
C LEU A 135 10.76 -5.05 -4.71
N ASP A 136 9.96 -5.99 -5.21
CA ASP A 136 10.45 -7.32 -5.55
C ASP A 136 11.20 -7.32 -6.90
N GLU A 137 11.98 -8.37 -7.16
CA GLU A 137 12.80 -8.49 -8.37
C GLU A 137 11.96 -8.38 -9.66
N LYS A 138 10.75 -8.95 -9.66
CA LYS A 138 9.84 -8.89 -10.82
C LYS A 138 9.38 -7.46 -11.08
N ALA A 139 9.07 -6.68 -10.04
CA ALA A 139 8.68 -5.28 -10.14
C ALA A 139 9.83 -4.42 -10.70
N ILE A 140 11.05 -4.66 -10.21
CA ILE A 140 12.26 -3.97 -10.68
C ILE A 140 12.49 -4.27 -12.15
N MET A 141 12.42 -5.53 -12.56
CA MET A 141 12.60 -5.92 -13.95
C MET A 141 11.50 -5.35 -14.85
N ALA A 142 10.24 -5.36 -14.42
CA ALA A 142 9.11 -4.84 -15.18
C ALA A 142 9.22 -3.33 -15.45
N ILE A 143 9.66 -2.55 -14.46
CA ILE A 143 9.81 -1.09 -14.61
C ILE A 143 11.15 -0.76 -15.27
N GLY A 144 12.25 -1.31 -14.76
CA GLY A 144 13.61 -0.97 -15.18
C GLY A 144 13.95 -1.38 -16.61
N SER A 145 13.34 -2.46 -17.12
CA SER A 145 13.54 -2.91 -18.51
C SER A 145 12.67 -2.17 -19.52
N SER A 146 11.67 -1.41 -19.07
CA SER A 146 10.74 -0.68 -19.93
C SER A 146 11.20 0.77 -20.12
N THR A 147 11.69 1.10 -21.32
CA THR A 147 12.12 2.47 -21.65
C THR A 147 11.02 3.50 -21.41
N ALA A 148 9.76 3.16 -21.71
CA ALA A 148 8.61 4.02 -21.45
C ALA A 148 8.40 4.25 -19.95
N SER A 149 8.51 3.20 -19.14
CA SER A 149 8.35 3.29 -17.68
C SER A 149 9.46 4.09 -17.02
N VAL A 150 10.71 3.88 -17.46
CA VAL A 150 11.87 4.65 -16.99
C VAL A 150 11.75 6.12 -17.40
N ALA A 151 11.38 6.40 -18.65
CA ALA A 151 11.17 7.77 -19.14
C ALA A 151 10.06 8.48 -18.36
N LEU A 152 8.95 7.79 -18.08
CA LEU A 152 7.86 8.30 -17.23
C LEU A 152 8.38 8.68 -15.84
N LEU A 153 9.04 7.76 -15.13
CA LEU A 153 9.56 8.04 -13.79
C LEU A 153 10.58 9.18 -13.79
N ALA A 154 11.47 9.23 -14.78
CA ALA A 154 12.44 10.31 -14.93
C ALA A 154 11.76 11.66 -15.20
N ASN A 155 10.67 11.68 -15.99
CA ASN A 155 9.90 12.89 -16.26
C ASN A 155 9.19 13.39 -15.00
N VAL A 156 8.52 12.48 -14.27
CA VAL A 156 7.86 12.80 -12.99
C VAL A 156 8.86 13.33 -11.97
N ALA A 157 10.03 12.71 -11.84
CA ALA A 157 11.08 13.16 -10.91
C ALA A 157 11.59 14.58 -11.20
N LYS A 158 11.56 15.01 -12.47
CA LYS A 158 12.06 16.33 -12.91
C LYS A 158 11.02 17.44 -12.81
N HIS A 159 9.78 17.17 -13.20
CA HIS A 159 8.82 18.23 -13.55
C HIS A 159 7.55 18.27 -12.70
N ASP A 160 7.28 17.24 -11.91
CA ASP A 160 6.00 17.13 -11.19
C ASP A 160 5.99 17.88 -9.85
N ASP A 161 4.90 17.75 -9.10
CA ASP A 161 4.82 18.29 -7.75
C ASP A 161 5.80 17.59 -6.78
N LEU A 162 6.11 18.23 -5.64
CA LEU A 162 7.10 17.73 -4.69
C LEU A 162 6.82 16.31 -4.21
N GLN A 163 5.55 15.98 -3.93
CA GLN A 163 5.20 14.66 -3.42
C GLN A 163 5.45 13.59 -4.49
N ARG A 164 5.03 13.85 -5.73
CA ARG A 164 5.24 12.91 -6.83
C ARG A 164 6.70 12.78 -7.23
N ARG A 165 7.47 13.87 -7.17
CA ARG A 165 8.93 13.81 -7.37
C ARG A 165 9.61 12.92 -6.34
N LEU A 166 9.26 13.06 -5.06
CA LEU A 166 9.81 12.22 -3.99
C LEU A 166 9.45 10.75 -4.20
N GLN A 167 8.20 10.46 -4.54
CA GLN A 167 7.77 9.08 -4.84
C GLN A 167 8.55 8.48 -6.02
N ALA A 168 8.76 9.25 -7.09
CA ALA A 168 9.51 8.80 -8.27
C ALA A 168 10.96 8.51 -7.90
N VAL A 169 11.61 9.41 -7.14
CA VAL A 169 13.01 9.23 -6.71
C VAL A 169 13.18 8.00 -5.82
N VAL A 170 12.22 7.71 -4.92
CA VAL A 170 12.25 6.51 -4.09
C VAL A 170 12.17 5.24 -4.97
N ILE A 171 11.25 5.20 -5.94
CA ILE A 171 11.11 4.07 -6.86
C ILE A 171 12.39 3.91 -7.72
N ILE A 172 12.91 5.00 -8.29
CA ILE A 172 14.13 4.99 -9.10
C ILE A 172 15.32 4.48 -8.26
N ARG A 173 15.44 4.95 -7.02
CA ARG A 173 16.51 4.50 -6.11
C ARG A 173 16.43 3.00 -5.88
N GLU A 174 15.26 2.45 -5.59
CA GLU A 174 15.11 1.01 -5.39
C GLU A 174 15.50 0.21 -6.63
N ILE A 175 15.07 0.66 -7.82
CA ILE A 175 15.47 0.03 -9.09
C ILE A 175 17.00 0.05 -9.24
N VAL A 176 17.65 1.21 -9.03
CA VAL A 176 19.11 1.35 -9.21
C VAL A 176 19.91 0.53 -8.19
N VAL A 177 19.50 0.54 -6.91
CA VAL A 177 20.20 -0.17 -5.82
C VAL A 177 20.21 -1.67 -6.06
N LEU A 178 19.10 -2.24 -6.53
CA LEU A 178 19.00 -3.68 -6.73
C LEU A 178 19.53 -4.13 -8.10
N SER A 179 19.50 -3.25 -9.11
CA SER A 179 20.14 -3.52 -10.42
C SER A 179 21.66 -3.61 -10.33
N SER A 180 22.28 -3.06 -9.29
CA SER A 180 23.74 -3.06 -9.09
C SER A 180 24.24 -4.25 -8.26
N CYS A 181 23.33 -5.15 -7.86
CA CYS A 181 23.68 -6.41 -7.18
C CYS A 181 23.76 -7.62 -8.13
N CYS A 182 23.53 -7.44 -9.43
CA CYS A 182 23.69 -8.46 -10.48
C CYS A 182 24.92 -8.18 -11.33
#